data_AF-A0A7S0RNA6-F1
#
_entry.id   AF-A0A7S0RNA6-F1
#
_cell.length_a   1.000
_cell.length_b   1.000
_cell.length_c   1.000
_cell.angle_alpha   90.00
_cell.angle_beta   90.00
_cell.angle_gamma   90.00
#
_symmetry.space_group_name_H-M   'P 1'
#
loop_
_entity.id
_entity.type
_entity.pdbx_description
1 polymer ?
#
loop_
_entity_poly.entity_id
_entity_poly.type
_entity_poly.pdbx_seq_one_letter_code
_entity_poly.pdbx_strand_id
1 'polypeptide(L)'
;DEDGPVIKLAVGEDDEPMHLMQRMLSSAMLWRPRPAPPAASGGRRTLRRSYKTVVWMVWPLLLWGCVVILVNAVGCALLSDVDSRTNLFNLVNVLLVRYQRILFTMQELTLQPDAETTDAYRPVLQRRIGLLRDQYTAVLYGKEKFPEKANDPHLQHATQGAIFAGEAGGKLLFRHHGCLSLRPDLCAPGGSEFYEFTHRGINMMVAHFLEQVEAAAGSRGNEPNL
;
A
#
# COMPACT_ATOMS: atom_id res chain seq x y z
N ASP A 1 -33.96 -34.97 -38.09
CA ASP A 1 -34.75 -33.74 -37.96
C ASP A 1 -34.41 -33.05 -36.67
N GLU A 2 -33.60 -31.99 -36.77
CA GLU A 2 -33.76 -30.73 -36.03
C GLU A 2 -32.67 -29.77 -36.54
N ASP A 3 -33.08 -28.91 -37.47
CA ASP A 3 -32.32 -27.82 -38.08
C ASP A 3 -32.11 -26.69 -37.08
N GLY A 4 -30.84 -26.40 -36.75
CA GLY A 4 -30.43 -25.24 -35.96
C GLY A 4 -29.81 -24.14 -36.83
N PRO A 5 -30.02 -22.85 -36.51
CA PRO A 5 -29.68 -21.74 -37.40
C PRO A 5 -28.17 -21.47 -37.49
N VAL A 6 -27.68 -21.39 -38.72
CA VAL A 6 -26.30 -21.01 -39.08
C VAL A 6 -26.13 -19.50 -38.90
N ILE A 7 -25.38 -19.11 -37.87
CA ILE A 7 -24.94 -17.73 -37.64
C ILE A 7 -23.80 -17.41 -38.61
N LYS A 8 -24.06 -16.54 -39.60
CA LYS A 8 -23.02 -15.97 -40.47
C LYS A 8 -22.32 -14.83 -39.73
N LEU A 9 -21.08 -15.06 -39.31
CA LEU A 9 -20.15 -14.01 -38.89
C LEU A 9 -19.69 -13.22 -40.12
N ALA A 10 -20.17 -11.99 -40.26
CA ALA A 10 -19.60 -11.03 -41.18
C ALA A 10 -18.29 -10.51 -40.57
N VAL A 11 -17.17 -10.94 -41.12
CA VAL A 11 -15.85 -10.34 -40.88
C VAL A 11 -15.83 -9.04 -41.69
N GLY A 12 -16.01 -7.91 -40.99
CA GLY A 12 -15.79 -6.58 -41.54
C GLY A 12 -14.30 -6.33 -41.62
N GLU A 13 -13.80 -6.15 -42.83
CA GLU A 13 -12.42 -5.82 -43.16
C GLU A 13 -12.21 -4.32 -42.87
N ASP A 14 -11.65 -4.01 -41.70
CA ASP A 14 -11.42 -2.65 -41.18
C ASP A 14 -10.19 -1.98 -41.84
N ASP A 15 -10.32 -1.56 -43.10
CA ASP A 15 -9.33 -0.76 -43.84
C ASP A 15 -9.61 0.77 -43.78
N GLU A 16 -10.03 1.31 -42.63
CA GLU A 16 -10.47 2.71 -42.49
C GLU A 16 -9.71 3.66 -41.51
N PRO A 17 -8.55 3.37 -40.88
CA PRO A 17 -7.89 4.39 -40.05
C PRO A 17 -7.02 5.38 -40.86
N MET A 18 -6.55 5.01 -42.06
CA MET A 18 -5.54 5.79 -42.79
C MET A 18 -6.13 6.94 -43.61
N HIS A 19 -7.31 6.75 -44.21
CA HIS A 19 -7.98 7.79 -45.00
C HIS A 19 -8.57 8.91 -44.14
N LEU A 20 -8.99 8.59 -42.91
CA LEU A 20 -9.51 9.56 -41.96
C LEU A 20 -8.38 10.47 -41.43
N MET A 21 -7.18 9.91 -41.22
CA MET A 21 -5.99 10.67 -40.83
C MET A 21 -5.46 11.55 -41.98
N GLN A 22 -5.58 11.11 -43.24
CA GLN A 22 -5.22 11.90 -44.42
C GLN A 22 -6.18 13.08 -44.68
N ARG A 23 -7.46 12.91 -44.33
CA ARG A 23 -8.46 14.01 -44.36
C ARG A 23 -8.24 15.02 -43.23
N MET A 24 -7.81 14.59 -42.05
CA MET A 24 -7.46 15.52 -40.98
C MET A 24 -6.17 16.30 -41.30
N LEU A 25 -5.14 15.66 -41.86
CA LEU A 25 -3.91 16.35 -42.24
C LEU A 25 -4.07 17.32 -43.42
N SER A 26 -4.96 17.03 -44.37
CA SER A 26 -5.26 17.98 -45.47
C SER A 26 -6.06 19.21 -44.99
N SER A 27 -6.82 19.10 -43.90
CA SER A 27 -7.47 20.24 -43.25
C SER A 27 -6.53 21.11 -42.41
N ALA A 28 -5.37 20.57 -42.00
CA ALA A 28 -4.34 21.26 -41.24
C ALA A 28 -3.33 22.04 -42.12
N MET A 29 -3.42 21.95 -43.46
CA MET A 29 -2.69 22.86 -44.37
C MET A 29 -3.34 24.25 -44.39
N LEU A 30 -3.16 24.95 -43.27
CA LEU A 30 -3.54 26.34 -42.99
C LEU A 30 -2.78 27.40 -43.82
N TRP A 31 -2.14 27.03 -44.92
CA TRP A 31 -1.28 27.90 -45.72
C TRP A 31 -1.74 28.01 -47.18
N ARG A 32 -3.04 28.15 -47.41
CA ARG A 32 -3.51 28.74 -48.68
C ARG A 32 -3.46 30.26 -48.55
N PRO A 33 -2.60 30.97 -49.30
CA PRO A 33 -2.61 32.43 -49.33
C PRO A 33 -3.98 32.89 -49.84
N ARG A 34 -4.69 33.61 -48.97
CA ARG A 34 -5.99 34.19 -49.29
C ARG A 34 -5.77 35.31 -50.31
N PRO A 35 -6.48 35.34 -51.45
CA PRO A 35 -6.33 36.41 -52.43
C PRO A 35 -6.63 37.76 -51.78
N ALA A 36 -5.74 38.73 -52.01
CA ALA A 36 -5.84 40.06 -51.43
C ALA A 36 -7.17 40.72 -51.83
N PRO A 37 -7.93 41.29 -50.89
CA PRO A 37 -9.14 42.03 -51.23
C PRO A 37 -8.78 43.30 -52.02
N PRO A 38 -9.65 43.74 -52.94
CA PRO A 38 -9.43 44.97 -53.70
C PRO A 38 -9.29 46.17 -52.75
N ALA A 39 -8.36 47.06 -53.07
CA ALA A 39 -8.04 48.25 -52.29
C ALA A 39 -9.29 49.14 -52.14
N ALA A 40 -9.94 49.06 -50.99
CA ALA A 40 -11.01 49.96 -50.60
C ALA A 40 -10.39 51.29 -50.13
N SER A 41 -10.80 52.37 -50.79
CA SER A 41 -10.44 53.76 -50.52
C SER A 41 -10.78 54.20 -49.09
N GLY A 42 -10.08 55.23 -48.63
CA GLY A 42 -9.93 55.65 -47.24
C GLY A 42 -11.24 55.85 -46.46
N GLY A 43 -11.46 54.96 -45.49
CA GLY A 43 -12.38 55.16 -44.38
C GLY A 43 -11.69 54.68 -43.10
N ARG A 44 -11.61 55.52 -42.07
CA ARG A 44 -11.00 55.18 -40.76
C ARG A 44 -11.71 53.95 -40.17
N ARG A 45 -11.18 52.76 -40.41
CA ARG A 45 -11.65 51.49 -39.85
C ARG A 45 -11.29 51.48 -38.36
N THR A 46 -12.28 51.72 -37.51
CA THR A 46 -12.14 51.51 -36.07
C THR A 46 -12.23 50.02 -35.77
N LEU A 47 -11.16 49.46 -35.21
CA LEU A 47 -11.12 48.08 -34.75
C LEU A 47 -12.10 47.92 -33.58
N ARG A 48 -13.29 47.37 -33.86
CA ARG A 48 -14.20 46.90 -32.81
C ARG A 48 -13.57 45.68 -32.15
N ARG A 49 -13.06 45.85 -30.93
CA ARG A 49 -12.48 44.79 -30.11
C ARG A 49 -13.53 43.73 -29.80
N SER A 50 -13.49 42.61 -30.52
CA SER A 50 -14.38 41.46 -30.28
C SER A 50 -13.77 40.53 -29.23
N TYR A 51 -14.21 40.69 -27.99
CA TYR A 51 -13.78 39.84 -26.87
C TYR A 51 -14.32 38.41 -26.98
N LYS A 52 -15.46 38.20 -27.65
CA LYS A 52 -16.10 36.89 -27.78
C LYS A 52 -15.23 35.89 -28.54
N THR A 53 -14.60 36.33 -29.64
CA THR A 53 -13.74 35.46 -30.47
C THR A 53 -12.48 35.05 -29.72
N VAL A 54 -11.89 35.97 -28.96
CA VAL A 54 -10.69 35.70 -28.15
C VAL A 54 -11.00 34.71 -27.03
N VAL A 55 -12.09 34.92 -26.29
CA VAL A 55 -12.51 34.02 -25.22
C VAL A 55 -12.80 32.61 -25.76
N TRP A 56 -13.47 32.52 -26.91
CA TRP A 56 -13.79 31.23 -27.52
C TRP A 56 -12.55 30.45 -27.96
N MET A 57 -11.51 31.14 -28.44
CA MET A 57 -10.23 30.50 -28.80
C MET A 57 -9.40 30.05 -27.58
N VAL A 58 -9.50 30.77 -26.45
CA VAL A 58 -8.74 30.45 -25.22
C VAL A 58 -9.43 29.36 -24.38
N TRP A 59 -10.74 29.23 -24.51
CA TRP A 59 -11.56 28.27 -23.75
C TRP A 59 -11.04 26.81 -23.75
N PRO A 60 -10.71 26.17 -24.89
CA PRO A 60 -10.23 24.78 -24.88
C PRO A 60 -8.91 24.60 -24.12
N LEU A 61 -8.02 25.62 -24.14
CA LEU A 61 -6.76 25.58 -23.39
C LEU A 61 -7.01 25.66 -21.88
N LEU A 62 -7.93 26.54 -21.45
CA LEU A 62 -8.33 26.63 -20.05
C LEU A 62 -9.02 25.36 -19.56
N LEU A 63 -9.95 24.83 -20.36
CA LEU A 63 -10.65 23.58 -20.05
C LEU A 63 -9.67 22.42 -19.90
N TRP A 64 -8.72 22.29 -20.83
CA TRP A 64 -7.67 21.28 -20.75
C TRP A 64 -6.78 21.47 -19.51
N GLY A 65 -6.37 22.71 -19.22
CA GLY A 65 -5.61 23.03 -18.01
C GLY A 65 -6.34 22.62 -16.73
N CYS A 66 -7.66 22.88 -16.64
CA CYS A 66 -8.48 22.42 -15.52
C CYS A 66 -8.51 20.90 -15.41
N VAL A 67 -8.64 20.17 -16.53
CA VAL A 67 -8.60 18.69 -16.55
C VAL A 67 -7.25 18.18 -16.03
N VAL A 68 -6.13 18.73 -16.50
CA VAL A 68 -4.79 18.33 -16.03
C VAL A 68 -4.61 18.59 -14.53
N ILE A 69 -5.07 19.73 -14.03
CA ILE A 69 -5.01 20.05 -12.59
C ILE A 69 -5.83 19.05 -11.77
N LEU A 70 -7.05 18.70 -12.23
CA LEU A 70 -7.90 17.72 -11.56
C LEU A 70 -7.27 16.33 -11.54
N VAL A 71 -6.76 15.86 -12.69
CA VAL A 71 -6.09 14.55 -12.78
C VAL A 71 -4.87 14.51 -11.86
N ASN A 72 -4.06 15.57 -11.82
CA ASN A 72 -2.91 15.65 -10.94
C ASN A 72 -3.32 15.67 -9.46
N ALA A 73 -4.36 16.41 -9.10
CA ALA A 73 -4.87 16.45 -7.72
C ALA A 73 -5.38 15.07 -7.26
N VAL A 74 -6.13 14.37 -8.10
CA VAL A 74 -6.58 12.99 -7.83
C VAL A 74 -5.39 12.04 -7.75
N GLY A 75 -4.41 12.18 -8.65
CA GLY A 75 -3.17 11.41 -8.61
C GLY A 75 -2.41 11.57 -7.31
N CYS A 76 -2.24 12.80 -6.81
CA CYS A 76 -1.62 13.07 -5.52
C CYS A 76 -2.40 12.45 -4.34
N ALA A 77 -3.74 12.51 -4.38
CA ALA A 77 -4.57 11.90 -3.35
C ALA A 77 -4.39 10.38 -3.31
N LEU A 78 -4.39 9.71 -4.46
CA LEU A 78 -4.17 8.27 -4.56
C LEU A 78 -2.76 7.87 -4.15
N LEU A 79 -1.74 8.64 -4.54
CA LEU A 79 -0.34 8.35 -4.19
C LEU A 79 -0.10 8.43 -2.67
N SER A 80 -0.75 9.39 -2.00
CA SER A 80 -0.62 9.55 -0.55
C SER A 80 -1.13 8.33 0.25
N ASP A 81 -2.11 7.60 -0.29
CA ASP A 81 -2.61 6.34 0.31
C ASP A 81 -1.66 5.15 0.04
N VAL A 82 -0.90 5.18 -1.05
CA VAL A 82 0.09 4.13 -1.38
C VAL A 82 1.33 4.25 -0.50
N ASP A 83 1.77 5.48 -0.19
CA ASP A 83 2.93 5.73 0.66
C ASP A 83 2.75 5.14 2.07
N SER A 84 1.56 5.29 2.67
CA SER A 84 1.26 4.75 4.01
C SER A 84 1.34 3.22 4.04
N ARG A 85 0.81 2.54 3.01
CA ARG A 85 0.83 1.08 2.90
C ARG A 85 2.23 0.54 2.62
N THR A 86 2.99 1.23 1.78
CA THR A 86 4.38 0.85 1.47
C THR A 86 5.26 0.94 2.71
N ASN A 87 5.06 1.98 3.52
CA ASN A 87 5.77 2.15 4.78
C ASN A 87 5.44 1.04 5.79
N LEU A 88 4.17 0.67 5.92
CA LEU A 88 3.74 -0.44 6.77
C LEU A 88 4.36 -1.76 6.32
N PHE A 89 4.39 -2.03 5.01
CA PHE A 89 5.02 -3.23 4.46
C PHE A 89 6.51 -3.31 4.78
N ASN A 90 7.24 -2.20 4.60
CA ASN A 90 8.66 -2.12 4.96
C ASN A 90 8.88 -2.41 6.46
N LEU A 91 8.04 -1.84 7.32
CA LEU A 91 8.11 -2.05 8.76
C LEU A 91 7.88 -3.53 9.14
N VAL A 92 6.92 -4.20 8.50
CA VAL A 92 6.66 -5.64 8.70
C VAL A 92 7.84 -6.49 8.23
N ASN A 93 8.51 -6.14 7.12
CA ASN A 93 9.71 -6.85 6.69
C ASN A 93 10.85 -6.72 7.69
N VAL A 94 11.06 -5.53 8.24
CA VAL A 94 12.05 -5.32 9.31
C VAL A 94 11.70 -6.16 10.54
N LEU A 95 10.42 -6.19 10.93
CA LEU A 95 9.94 -7.02 12.03
C LEU A 95 10.25 -8.51 11.78
N LEU A 96 9.99 -9.00 10.56
CA LEU A 96 10.24 -10.40 10.19
C LEU A 96 11.74 -10.76 10.27
N VAL A 97 12.62 -9.88 9.79
CA VAL A 97 14.07 -10.06 9.92
C VAL A 97 14.49 -10.12 11.39
N ARG A 98 13.90 -9.29 12.26
CA ARG A 98 14.18 -9.34 13.71
C ARG A 98 13.68 -10.62 14.36
N TYR A 99 12.49 -11.06 13.99
CA TYR A 99 11.92 -12.33 14.44
C TYR A 99 12.85 -13.50 14.09
N GLN A 100 13.30 -13.59 12.84
CA GLN A 100 14.25 -14.64 12.40
C GLN A 100 15.58 -14.57 13.16
N ARG A 101 16.09 -13.36 13.43
CA ARG A 101 17.30 -13.17 14.24
C ARG A 101 17.16 -13.64 15.68
N ILE A 102 15.96 -13.54 16.26
CA ILE A 102 15.68 -14.08 17.60
C ILE A 102 15.65 -15.60 17.56
N LEU A 103 14.95 -16.19 16.59
CA LEU A 103 14.92 -17.64 16.42
C LEU A 103 16.32 -18.23 16.25
N PHE A 104 17.15 -17.59 15.41
CA PHE A 104 18.54 -18.01 15.23
C PHE A 104 19.33 -17.94 16.55
N THR A 105 19.22 -16.85 17.32
CA THR A 105 19.91 -16.73 18.62
C THR A 105 19.39 -17.73 19.64
N MET A 106 18.10 -18.06 19.62
CA MET A 106 17.53 -19.12 20.47
C MET A 106 18.10 -20.49 20.10
N GLN A 107 18.22 -20.80 18.81
CA GLN A 107 18.83 -22.04 18.34
C GLN A 107 20.30 -22.15 18.76
N GLU A 108 21.08 -21.08 18.58
CA GLU A 108 22.47 -21.02 19.06
C GLU A 108 22.54 -21.24 20.59
N LEU A 109 21.64 -20.63 21.37
CA LEU A 109 21.57 -20.83 22.81
C LEU A 109 21.29 -22.29 23.19
N THR A 110 20.43 -22.98 22.44
CA THR A 110 20.11 -24.40 22.69
C THR A 110 21.22 -25.36 22.23
N LEU A 111 22.05 -24.95 21.27
CA LEU A 111 23.15 -25.76 20.76
C LEU A 111 24.45 -25.56 21.55
N GLN A 112 24.56 -24.49 22.33
CA GLN A 112 25.78 -24.15 23.05
C GLN A 112 25.95 -25.05 24.29
N PRO A 113 27.01 -25.87 24.37
CA PRO A 113 27.22 -26.79 25.49
C PRO A 113 27.82 -26.10 26.73
N ASP A 114 28.41 -24.91 26.55
CA ASP A 114 29.14 -24.21 27.59
C ASP A 114 28.27 -23.12 28.26
N ALA A 115 28.31 -23.09 29.59
CA ALA A 115 27.52 -22.17 30.40
C ALA A 115 27.99 -20.72 30.29
N GLU A 116 29.31 -20.50 30.16
CA GLU A 116 29.89 -19.15 30.08
C GLU A 116 29.45 -18.44 28.79
N THR A 117 29.53 -19.14 27.67
CA THR A 117 29.04 -18.64 26.38
C THR A 117 27.52 -18.46 26.35
N THR A 118 26.76 -19.38 26.96
CA THR A 118 25.30 -19.23 27.13
C THR A 118 24.95 -17.92 27.86
N ASP A 119 25.67 -17.61 28.93
CA ASP A 119 25.47 -16.38 29.70
C ASP A 119 25.82 -15.11 28.90
N ALA A 120 26.74 -15.19 27.95
CA ALA A 120 27.05 -14.09 27.02
C ALA A 120 25.93 -13.85 25.98
N TYR A 121 25.19 -14.88 25.55
CA TYR A 121 24.09 -14.74 24.59
C TYR A 121 22.80 -14.18 25.20
N ARG A 122 22.54 -14.43 26.49
CA ARG A 122 21.33 -13.96 27.19
C ARG A 122 21.07 -12.44 27.08
N PRO A 123 22.03 -11.54 27.41
CA PRO A 123 21.79 -10.11 27.28
C PRO A 123 21.58 -9.68 25.83
N VAL A 124 22.22 -10.35 24.86
CA VAL A 124 22.00 -10.11 23.43
C VAL A 124 20.56 -10.47 23.05
N LEU A 125 20.08 -11.62 23.52
CA LEU A 125 18.70 -12.07 23.30
C LEU A 125 17.68 -11.12 23.95
N GLN A 126 17.88 -10.74 25.21
CA GLN A 126 17.02 -9.77 25.92
C GLN A 126 16.91 -8.44 25.18
N ARG A 127 18.04 -7.90 24.70
CA ARG A 127 18.04 -6.68 23.88
C ARG A 127 17.25 -6.86 22.59
N ARG A 128 17.39 -8.00 21.92
CA ARG A 128 16.65 -8.30 20.67
C ARG A 128 15.15 -8.42 20.92
N ILE A 129 14.73 -9.06 22.00
CA ILE A 129 13.32 -9.17 22.41
C ILE A 129 12.71 -7.78 22.64
N GLY A 130 13.39 -6.93 23.41
CA GLY A 130 12.91 -5.56 23.67
C GLY A 130 12.69 -4.78 22.38
N LEU A 131 13.65 -4.86 21.46
CA LEU A 131 13.54 -4.22 20.13
C LEU A 131 12.41 -4.82 19.28
N LEU A 132 12.19 -6.14 19.33
CA LEU A 132 11.08 -6.78 18.63
C LEU A 132 9.73 -6.31 19.19
N ARG A 133 9.59 -6.22 20.52
CA ARG A 133 8.36 -5.73 21.16
C ARG A 133 8.06 -4.29 20.80
N ASP A 134 9.07 -3.41 20.82
CA ASP A 134 8.93 -2.02 20.41
C ASP A 134 8.45 -1.91 18.96
N GLN A 135 9.11 -2.64 18.05
CA GLN A 135 8.74 -2.63 16.64
C GLN A 135 7.37 -3.23 16.38
N TYR A 136 7.01 -4.32 17.05
CA TYR A 136 5.68 -4.90 16.93
C TYR A 136 4.60 -3.93 17.40
N THR A 137 4.84 -3.23 18.51
CA THR A 137 3.94 -2.19 19.01
C THR A 137 3.84 -1.03 18.02
N ALA A 138 4.94 -0.63 17.39
CA ALA A 138 4.93 0.41 16.36
C ALA A 138 4.21 -0.05 15.08
N VAL A 139 4.31 -1.32 14.70
CA VAL A 139 3.50 -1.90 13.62
C VAL A 139 2.03 -1.82 13.95
N LEU A 140 1.63 -2.16 15.18
CA LEU A 140 0.22 -2.16 15.56
C LEU A 140 -0.37 -0.76 15.67
N TYR A 141 0.30 0.14 16.38
CA TYR A 141 -0.26 1.42 16.80
C TYR A 141 0.34 2.63 16.08
N GLY A 142 1.39 2.46 15.30
CA GLY A 142 2.13 3.56 14.68
C GLY A 142 3.10 4.26 15.65
N LYS A 143 3.77 5.29 15.13
CA LYS A 143 4.84 6.05 15.81
C LYS A 143 4.37 6.86 17.02
N GLU A 144 3.08 7.16 17.10
CA GLU A 144 2.49 7.96 18.20
C GLU A 144 2.70 7.30 19.57
N LYS A 145 2.86 5.97 19.61
CA LYS A 145 3.16 5.23 20.83
C LYS A 145 4.58 5.43 21.36
N PHE A 146 5.50 5.96 20.54
CA PHE A 146 6.92 6.11 20.89
C PHE A 146 7.44 7.51 20.57
N PRO A 147 6.94 8.57 21.23
CA PRO A 147 7.42 9.93 20.98
C PRO A 147 8.93 10.08 21.28
N GLU A 148 9.44 9.35 22.26
CA GLU A 148 10.86 9.35 22.63
C GLU A 148 11.77 8.67 21.58
N LYS A 149 11.21 7.79 20.75
CA LYS A 149 11.93 7.07 19.68
C LYS A 149 11.57 7.62 18.29
N ALA A 150 11.03 8.83 18.23
CA ALA A 150 10.64 9.48 16.97
C ALA A 150 11.81 9.61 15.97
N ASN A 151 13.05 9.63 16.46
CA ASN A 151 14.26 9.73 15.64
C ASN A 151 14.79 8.37 15.13
N ASP A 152 14.21 7.23 15.51
CA ASP A 152 14.64 5.93 15.00
C ASP A 152 14.25 5.81 13.51
N PRO A 153 15.23 5.60 12.59
CA PRO A 153 14.94 5.51 11.15
C PRO A 153 13.95 4.40 10.81
N HIS A 154 13.88 3.34 11.62
CA HIS A 154 12.92 2.25 11.40
C HIS A 154 11.49 2.59 11.84
N LEU A 155 11.31 3.55 12.75
CA LEU A 155 10.00 3.91 13.31
C LEU A 155 9.42 5.18 12.70
N GLN A 156 10.24 6.03 12.09
CA GLN A 156 9.82 7.29 11.45
C GLN A 156 8.70 7.10 10.43
N HIS A 157 8.74 5.99 9.70
CA HIS A 157 7.78 5.66 8.64
C HIS A 157 6.51 4.97 9.13
N ALA A 158 6.41 4.62 10.42
CA ALA A 158 5.23 4.00 11.01
C ALA A 158 4.10 5.04 11.25
N THR A 159 3.67 5.76 10.20
CA THR A 159 2.67 6.83 10.32
C THR A 159 1.29 6.32 10.68
N GLN A 160 0.93 5.12 10.22
CA GLN A 160 -0.35 4.47 10.48
C GLN A 160 -0.13 3.07 11.04
N GLY A 161 -0.79 2.76 12.16
CA GLY A 161 -0.77 1.43 12.74
C GLY A 161 -1.57 0.41 11.92
N ALA A 162 -1.13 -0.84 11.86
CA ALA A 162 -1.76 -1.94 11.15
C ALA A 162 -3.21 -2.19 11.60
N ILE A 163 -3.52 -1.89 12.86
CA ILE A 163 -4.90 -2.01 13.38
C ILE A 163 -5.84 -0.97 12.75
N PHE A 164 -5.29 0.11 12.20
CA PHE A 164 -6.01 1.22 11.56
C PHE A 164 -5.84 1.26 10.04
N ALA A 165 -4.86 0.55 9.47
CA ALA A 165 -4.50 0.60 8.06
C ALA A 165 -5.47 -0.11 7.09
N GLY A 166 -6.55 -0.73 7.59
CA GLY A 166 -7.60 -1.30 6.75
C GLY A 166 -8.82 -1.75 7.54
N GLU A 167 -10.02 -1.52 6.98
CA GLU A 167 -11.29 -1.85 7.65
C GLU A 167 -11.49 -3.35 7.83
N ALA A 168 -11.17 -4.16 6.82
CA ALA A 168 -11.40 -5.61 6.86
C ALA A 168 -10.21 -6.37 7.48
N GLY A 169 -9.00 -6.13 6.98
CA GLY A 169 -7.80 -6.88 7.40
C GLY A 169 -7.41 -6.63 8.86
N GLY A 170 -7.36 -5.35 9.28
CA GLY A 170 -7.05 -5.00 10.67
C GLY A 170 -8.12 -5.50 11.65
N LYS A 171 -9.40 -5.47 11.22
CA LYS A 171 -10.50 -6.02 12.02
C LYS A 171 -10.41 -7.53 12.15
N LEU A 172 -10.06 -8.26 11.09
CA LEU A 172 -9.94 -9.72 11.12
C LEU A 172 -8.73 -10.18 11.94
N LEU A 173 -7.57 -9.54 11.77
CA LEU A 173 -6.32 -10.01 12.38
C LEU A 173 -6.13 -9.56 13.82
N PHE A 174 -6.62 -8.37 14.19
CA PHE A 174 -6.31 -7.75 15.50
C PHE A 174 -7.53 -7.44 16.37
N ARG A 175 -8.73 -7.31 15.79
CA ARG A 175 -9.95 -6.93 16.52
C ARG A 175 -11.07 -7.98 16.47
N HIS A 176 -10.83 -9.11 15.82
CA HIS A 176 -11.82 -10.16 15.72
C HIS A 176 -11.88 -10.89 17.06
N HIS A 177 -13.10 -11.25 17.47
CA HIS A 177 -13.38 -12.00 18.69
C HIS A 177 -14.11 -13.31 18.40
N GLY A 178 -14.37 -13.61 17.12
CA GLY A 178 -14.93 -14.89 16.68
C GLY A 178 -13.82 -15.89 16.36
N CYS A 179 -14.22 -17.13 16.08
CA CYS A 179 -13.25 -18.15 15.71
C CYS A 179 -12.74 -17.93 14.29
N LEU A 180 -11.41 -17.90 14.14
CA LEU A 180 -10.72 -17.72 12.86
C LEU A 180 -10.52 -19.04 12.09
N SER A 181 -10.97 -20.17 12.63
CA SER A 181 -10.88 -21.47 11.96
C SER A 181 -11.82 -21.53 10.76
N LEU A 182 -11.34 -22.08 9.65
CA LEU A 182 -12.19 -22.43 8.50
C LEU A 182 -13.29 -23.43 8.89
N ARG A 183 -13.03 -24.22 9.93
CA ARG A 183 -13.92 -25.23 10.50
C ARG A 183 -14.38 -24.79 11.90
N PRO A 184 -15.62 -24.29 12.05
CA PRO A 184 -16.11 -23.74 13.31
C PRO A 184 -16.27 -24.80 14.42
N ASP A 185 -16.36 -26.08 14.04
CA ASP A 185 -16.37 -27.24 14.94
C ASP A 185 -15.03 -27.47 15.66
N LEU A 186 -13.91 -26.98 15.10
CA LEU A 186 -12.59 -27.10 15.72
C LEU A 186 -12.25 -25.96 16.68
N CYS A 187 -13.14 -25.00 16.83
CA CYS A 187 -12.89 -23.86 17.70
C CYS A 187 -12.91 -24.31 19.15
N ALA A 188 -11.86 -23.94 19.88
CA ALA A 188 -11.78 -24.25 21.29
C ALA A 188 -12.98 -23.60 22.04
N PRO A 189 -13.64 -24.32 22.96
CA PRO A 189 -14.77 -23.78 23.71
C PRO A 189 -14.30 -22.73 24.73
N GLY A 190 -15.21 -21.85 25.16
CA GLY A 190 -14.94 -20.86 26.20
C GLY A 190 -14.53 -21.55 27.51
N GLY A 191 -13.28 -21.36 27.93
CA GLY A 191 -12.67 -22.03 29.09
C GLY A 191 -11.50 -22.96 28.74
N SER A 192 -11.27 -23.26 27.46
CA SER A 192 -10.04 -23.92 27.00
C SER A 192 -8.86 -22.94 27.01
N GLU A 193 -7.66 -23.44 27.34
CA GLU A 193 -6.40 -22.69 27.19
C GLU A 193 -6.15 -22.22 25.74
N PHE A 194 -6.71 -22.93 24.75
CA PHE A 194 -6.57 -22.61 23.33
C PHE A 194 -7.65 -21.64 22.80
N TYR A 195 -8.59 -21.22 23.65
CA TYR A 195 -9.66 -20.30 23.26
C TYR A 195 -9.08 -19.00 22.70
N GLU A 196 -8.11 -18.41 23.40
CA GLU A 196 -7.54 -17.12 23.01
C GLU A 196 -6.71 -17.22 21.72
N PHE A 197 -6.06 -18.35 21.45
CA PHE A 197 -5.32 -18.56 20.19
C PHE A 197 -6.25 -18.67 18.98
N THR A 198 -7.44 -19.26 19.16
CA THR A 198 -8.41 -19.44 18.08
C THR A 198 -9.27 -18.20 17.84
N HIS A 199 -9.42 -17.33 18.84
CA HIS A 199 -10.32 -16.17 18.80
C HIS A 199 -9.62 -14.81 18.73
N ARG A 200 -8.39 -14.65 19.25
CA ARG A 200 -7.63 -13.37 19.23
C ARG A 200 -6.53 -13.31 18.17
N GLY A 201 -6.42 -14.35 17.34
CA GLY A 201 -5.57 -14.38 16.16
C GLY A 201 -4.10 -14.11 16.43
N ILE A 202 -3.47 -13.32 15.55
CA ILE A 202 -2.01 -13.15 15.51
C ILE A 202 -1.45 -12.43 16.74
N ASN A 203 -2.23 -11.53 17.36
CA ASN A 203 -1.75 -10.76 18.50
C ASN A 203 -1.45 -11.65 19.71
N MET A 204 -2.29 -12.66 19.94
CA MET A 204 -2.07 -13.65 21.00
C MET A 204 -0.85 -14.53 20.68
N MET A 205 -0.68 -14.94 19.43
CA MET A 205 0.47 -15.76 19.01
C MET A 205 1.80 -15.02 19.21
N VAL A 206 1.87 -13.73 18.86
CA VAL A 206 3.08 -12.92 19.05
C VAL A 206 3.33 -12.65 20.53
N ALA A 207 2.29 -12.36 21.31
CA ALA A 207 2.43 -12.17 22.76
C ALA A 207 2.99 -13.43 23.44
N HIS A 208 2.41 -14.59 23.15
CA HIS A 208 2.88 -15.87 23.66
C HIS A 208 4.31 -16.17 23.19
N PHE A 209 4.63 -15.93 21.91
CA PHE A 209 6.00 -16.08 21.41
C PHE A 209 7.00 -15.23 22.21
N LEU A 210 6.70 -13.95 22.44
CA LEU A 210 7.58 -13.07 23.22
C LEU A 210 7.76 -13.57 24.64
N GLU A 211 6.70 -14.03 25.29
CA GLU A 211 6.74 -14.61 26.65
C GLU A 211 7.63 -15.85 26.71
N GLN A 212 7.51 -16.77 25.75
CA GLN A 212 8.33 -17.98 25.69
C GLN A 212 9.81 -17.68 25.48
N VAL A 213 10.13 -16.72 24.59
CA VAL A 213 11.52 -16.31 24.36
C VAL A 213 12.09 -15.57 25.57
N GLU A 214 11.28 -14.80 26.29
CA GLU A 214 11.70 -14.17 27.55
C GLU A 214 11.97 -15.18 28.65
N ALA A 215 11.11 -16.19 28.80
CA ALA A 215 11.31 -17.28 29.73
C ALA A 215 12.61 -18.04 29.43
N ALA A 216 12.87 -18.34 28.15
CA ALA A 216 14.12 -18.98 27.74
C ALA A 216 15.35 -18.10 28.03
N ALA A 217 15.25 -16.79 27.79
CA ALA A 217 16.32 -15.84 28.10
C ALA A 217 16.61 -15.76 29.61
N GLY A 218 15.58 -15.88 30.45
CA GLY A 218 15.67 -15.85 31.92
C GLY A 218 16.08 -17.17 32.58
N SER A 219 15.81 -18.32 31.95
CA SER A 219 16.06 -19.64 32.54
C SER A 219 17.57 -19.97 32.61
N ARG A 220 18.14 -19.97 33.82
CA ARG A 220 19.53 -20.37 34.09
C ARG A 220 19.67 -21.89 34.18
N GLY A 221 19.55 -22.60 33.05
CA GLY A 221 20.22 -23.87 32.72
C GLY A 221 20.08 -25.10 33.64
N ASN A 222 19.45 -25.01 34.81
CA ASN A 222 19.43 -26.09 35.81
C ASN A 222 18.07 -26.77 35.95
N GLU A 223 17.05 -26.30 35.24
CA GLU A 223 15.73 -26.94 35.24
C GLU A 223 15.48 -27.60 33.88
N PRO A 224 15.42 -28.94 33.81
CA PRO A 224 14.96 -29.63 32.62
C PRO A 224 13.44 -29.45 32.56
N ASN A 225 13.01 -28.37 31.90
CA ASN A 225 11.61 -28.20 31.53
C ASN A 225 11.47 -28.52 30.04
N LEU A 226 11.52 -29.82 29.74
CA LEU A 226 10.96 -30.44 28.54
C LEU A 226 10.32 -31.77 28.95
#